data_AF-A0A2S7URN2-F1
#
_entry.id   AF-A0A2S7URN2-F1
#
_cell.length_a   1.000
_cell.length_b   1.000
_cell.length_c   1.000
_cell.angle_alpha   90.00
_cell.angle_beta   90.00
_cell.angle_gamma   90.00
#
_symmetry.space_group_name_H-M   'P 1'
#
loop_
_entity.id
_entity.type
_entity.pdbx_description
1 polymer ?
#
loop_
_entity_poly.entity_id
_entity_poly.type
_entity_poly.pdbx_seq_one_letter_code
_entity_poly.pdbx_strand_id
1 'polypeptide(L)'
;MITFSTQPSLLRVTLLIAFSVSLGGCQLMAKKASEDSDSIKIVDKEHSSYGNYYLWIKSLNNDELIAEIDKQQLKQSSGNQAAEYNLLLLHSLPNSPIHNPYIAKEKLNKQTSPQHFNVADLAFIVMLKDQLNQQLLILNRLIDKDKTNTESQKQLEVQQQSIEQLEQRTKKLQQQIIQLKNIERSINDHGTPL
;
A
#
# COMPACT_ATOMS: atom_id res chain seq x y z
N MET A 1 9.38 36.79 -52.41
CA MET A 1 9.17 37.51 -51.14
C MET A 1 7.68 37.48 -50.81
N ILE A 2 7.20 36.44 -50.12
CA ILE A 2 5.94 36.46 -49.35
C ILE A 2 6.19 35.54 -48.14
N THR A 3 6.24 36.13 -46.96
CA THR A 3 6.41 35.48 -45.66
C THR A 3 5.04 35.08 -45.11
N PHE A 4 4.84 33.80 -44.78
CA PHE A 4 3.70 33.37 -43.98
C PHE A 4 4.04 33.55 -42.50
N SER A 5 3.41 34.56 -41.88
CA SER A 5 3.42 34.78 -40.44
C SER A 5 2.24 34.06 -39.80
N THR A 6 2.52 33.04 -39.00
CA THR A 6 1.56 32.32 -38.16
C THR A 6 1.13 33.20 -36.99
N GLN A 7 -0.18 33.36 -36.80
CA GLN A 7 -0.76 34.15 -35.70
C GLN A 7 -1.28 33.18 -34.61
N PRO A 8 -0.58 33.04 -33.46
CA PRO A 8 -0.85 31.99 -32.46
C PRO A 8 -1.95 32.34 -31.44
N SER A 9 -2.71 33.43 -31.64
CA SER A 9 -3.62 33.96 -30.62
C SER A 9 -5.02 33.37 -30.65
N LEU A 10 -5.49 32.85 -31.79
CA LEU A 10 -6.88 32.36 -31.92
C LEU A 10 -7.09 30.95 -31.36
N LEU A 11 -6.06 30.11 -31.35
CA LEU A 11 -6.18 28.70 -30.91
C LEU A 11 -6.24 28.57 -29.37
N ARG A 12 -5.74 29.58 -28.63
CA ARG A 12 -5.81 29.61 -27.16
C ARG A 12 -7.18 30.03 -26.64
N VAL A 13 -7.93 30.82 -27.40
CA VAL A 13 -9.26 31.32 -26.98
C VAL A 13 -10.31 30.22 -27.15
N THR A 14 -10.23 29.41 -28.20
CA THR A 14 -11.17 28.29 -28.42
C THR A 14 -10.98 27.15 -27.42
N LEU A 15 -9.76 26.91 -26.91
CA LEU A 15 -9.53 25.88 -25.88
C LEU A 15 -10.08 26.29 -24.50
N LEU A 16 -10.14 27.58 -24.19
CA LEU A 16 -10.68 28.09 -22.93
C LEU A 16 -12.22 28.05 -22.87
N ILE A 17 -12.90 28.25 -24.01
CA ILE A 17 -14.37 28.20 -24.07
C ILE A 17 -14.88 26.74 -23.97
N ALA A 18 -14.11 25.77 -24.47
CA ALA A 18 -14.46 24.35 -24.38
C ALA A 18 -14.39 23.79 -22.94
N PHE A 19 -13.59 24.41 -22.05
CA PHE A 19 -13.46 23.96 -20.66
C PHE A 19 -14.58 24.49 -19.73
N SER A 20 -15.28 25.57 -20.14
CA SER A 20 -16.38 26.15 -19.36
C SER A 20 -17.72 25.41 -19.51
N VAL A 21 -17.90 24.55 -20.51
CA VAL A 21 -19.18 23.85 -20.77
C VAL A 21 -19.30 22.53 -19.98
N SER A 22 -18.22 22.04 -19.36
CA SER A 22 -18.22 20.81 -18.56
C SER A 22 -18.39 21.02 -17.05
N LEU A 23 -18.53 22.26 -16.56
CA LEU A 23 -18.80 22.55 -15.14
C LEU A 23 -20.30 22.71 -14.79
N GLY A 24 -21.22 22.46 -15.73
CA GLY A 24 -22.66 22.39 -15.47
C GLY A 24 -23.12 21.08 -14.83
N GLY A 25 -22.48 20.66 -13.74
CA GLY A 25 -22.90 19.50 -12.95
C GLY A 25 -24.07 19.83 -12.03
N CYS A 26 -25.15 19.07 -12.16
CA CYS A 26 -26.17 18.78 -11.15
C CYS A 26 -26.74 19.96 -10.34
N GLN A 27 -27.76 20.64 -10.89
CA GLN A 27 -28.78 21.27 -10.05
C GLN A 27 -29.63 20.18 -9.37
N LEU A 28 -29.24 19.87 -8.14
CA LEU A 28 -30.09 19.70 -6.96
C LEU A 28 -31.60 19.50 -7.26
N MET A 29 -32.06 18.24 -7.21
CA MET A 29 -33.47 17.89 -7.03
C MET A 29 -33.90 18.30 -5.61
N ALA A 30 -34.25 19.58 -5.43
CA ALA A 30 -34.94 20.07 -4.26
C ALA A 30 -36.41 19.61 -4.32
N LYS A 31 -36.69 18.43 -3.78
CA LYS A 31 -38.06 18.03 -3.43
C LYS A 31 -38.51 18.93 -2.27
N LYS A 32 -39.47 19.83 -2.54
CA LYS A 32 -40.19 20.60 -1.51
C LYS A 32 -40.74 19.63 -0.46
N ALA A 33 -40.14 19.62 0.71
CA ALA A 33 -40.84 19.25 1.94
C ALA A 33 -41.46 20.54 2.50
N SER A 34 -42.75 20.45 2.74
CA SER A 34 -43.60 21.44 3.37
C SER A 34 -43.00 22.00 4.66
N GLU A 35 -43.23 23.29 4.86
CA GLU A 35 -43.18 23.97 6.15
C GLU A 35 -43.90 23.12 7.20
N ASP A 36 -43.18 22.72 8.24
CA ASP A 36 -43.65 22.95 9.61
C ASP A 36 -42.44 23.12 10.51
N SER A 37 -42.32 24.33 11.03
CA SER A 37 -41.33 24.74 11.99
C SER A 37 -41.64 24.09 13.33
N ASP A 38 -40.81 23.15 13.77
CA ASP A 38 -40.59 23.01 15.19
C ASP A 38 -39.17 22.55 15.52
N SER A 39 -38.62 23.25 16.51
CA SER A 39 -37.34 23.08 17.20
C SER A 39 -36.47 21.87 16.83
N ILE A 40 -35.29 22.14 16.25
CA ILE A 40 -34.19 21.16 16.09
C ILE A 40 -33.73 20.72 17.48
N LYS A 41 -34.31 19.62 17.97
CA LYS A 41 -33.69 18.77 18.97
C LYS A 41 -32.66 17.91 18.25
N ILE A 42 -31.39 18.11 18.58
CA ILE A 42 -30.30 17.19 18.24
C ILE A 42 -30.60 15.87 18.94
N VAL A 43 -31.11 14.89 18.20
CA VAL A 43 -31.42 13.55 18.70
C VAL A 43 -30.87 12.52 17.71
N ASP A 44 -30.02 11.67 18.29
CA ASP A 44 -29.57 10.33 17.88
C ASP A 44 -28.69 10.17 16.63
N LYS A 45 -27.39 10.10 16.90
CA LYS A 45 -26.32 9.69 15.98
C LYS A 45 -26.38 8.17 15.73
N GLU A 46 -27.49 7.70 15.17
CA GLU A 46 -27.62 6.32 14.72
C GLU A 46 -26.98 6.24 13.32
N HIS A 47 -25.72 5.80 13.26
CA HIS A 47 -25.08 5.45 12.00
C HIS A 47 -25.77 4.19 11.46
N SER A 48 -26.95 4.36 10.86
CA SER A 48 -27.87 3.29 10.44
C SER A 48 -27.33 2.38 9.35
N SER A 49 -26.14 2.69 8.80
CA SER A 49 -25.44 1.91 7.78
C SER A 49 -23.95 1.84 8.11
N TYR A 50 -23.36 0.68 7.85
CA TYR A 50 -21.94 0.41 8.05
C TYR A 50 -21.03 1.28 7.17
N GLY A 51 -21.50 1.65 5.97
CA GLY A 51 -20.80 2.61 5.13
C GLY A 51 -20.66 3.97 5.80
N ASN A 52 -21.74 4.48 6.42
CA ASN A 52 -21.72 5.75 7.13
C ASN A 52 -20.86 5.69 8.40
N TYR A 53 -20.91 4.57 9.12
CA TYR A 53 -20.02 4.34 10.26
C TYR A 53 -18.55 4.36 9.83
N TYR A 54 -18.20 3.68 8.73
CA TYR A 54 -16.84 3.66 8.19
C TYR A 54 -16.34 5.07 7.82
N LEU A 55 -17.19 5.88 7.18
CA LEU A 55 -16.86 7.27 6.86
C LEU A 55 -16.64 8.12 8.11
N TRP A 56 -17.48 7.91 9.14
CA TRP A 56 -17.33 8.61 10.41
C TRP A 56 -16.03 8.25 11.11
N ILE A 57 -15.71 6.97 11.31
CA ILE A 57 -14.45 6.56 11.96
C ILE A 57 -13.22 7.04 11.17
N LYS A 58 -13.31 7.13 9.84
CA LYS A 58 -12.22 7.64 9.00
C LYS A 58 -11.93 9.13 9.25
N SER A 59 -12.94 9.91 9.67
CA SER A 59 -12.79 11.33 9.99
C SER A 59 -12.23 11.59 11.40
N LEU A 60 -12.18 10.57 12.26
CA LEU A 60 -11.72 10.70 13.63
C LEU A 60 -10.20 10.88 13.69
N ASN A 61 -9.75 11.61 14.71
CA ASN A 61 -8.34 11.66 15.07
C ASN A 61 -7.92 10.41 15.88
N ASN A 62 -6.62 10.29 16.19
CA ASN A 62 -6.10 9.12 16.88
C ASN A 62 -6.69 8.90 18.28
N ASP A 63 -6.88 9.96 19.07
CA ASP A 63 -7.42 9.84 20.44
C ASP A 63 -8.89 9.42 20.40
N GLU A 64 -9.66 9.98 19.46
CA GLU A 64 -11.05 9.60 19.21
C GLU A 64 -11.18 8.17 18.71
N LEU A 65 -10.25 7.72 17.85
CA LEU A 65 -10.20 6.33 17.38
C LEU A 65 -9.93 5.37 18.54
N ILE A 66 -8.99 5.68 19.43
CA ILE A 66 -8.71 4.87 20.62
C ILE A 66 -9.97 4.77 21.50
N ALA A 67 -10.62 5.89 21.78
CA ALA A 67 -11.84 5.89 22.58
C ALA A 67 -12.97 5.05 21.94
N GLU A 68 -13.13 5.12 20.62
CA GLU A 68 -14.12 4.30 19.92
C GLU A 68 -13.73 2.81 19.90
N ILE A 69 -12.44 2.48 19.76
CA ILE A 69 -11.95 1.10 19.86
C ILE A 69 -12.30 0.51 21.22
N ASP A 70 -11.95 1.20 22.31
CA ASP A 70 -12.21 0.72 23.68
C ASP A 70 -13.70 0.50 23.92
N LYS A 71 -14.52 1.44 23.46
CA LYS A 71 -15.98 1.35 23.55
C LYS A 71 -16.53 0.15 22.78
N GLN A 72 -16.04 -0.13 21.58
CA GLN A 72 -16.54 -1.26 20.80
C GLN A 72 -16.01 -2.60 21.34
N GLN A 73 -14.80 -2.66 21.88
CA GLN A 73 -14.29 -3.84 22.60
C GLN A 73 -15.14 -4.17 23.83
N LEU A 74 -15.48 -3.15 24.63
CA LEU A 74 -16.37 -3.33 25.79
C LEU A 74 -17.75 -3.85 25.37
N LYS A 75 -18.35 -3.27 24.32
CA LYS A 75 -19.63 -3.73 23.78
C LYS A 75 -19.57 -5.16 23.26
N GLN A 76 -18.48 -5.55 22.59
CA GLN A 76 -18.28 -6.92 22.14
C GLN A 76 -18.21 -7.88 23.34
N SER A 77 -17.46 -7.53 24.39
CA SER A 77 -17.38 -8.36 25.61
C SER A 77 -18.74 -8.52 26.31
N SER A 78 -19.63 -7.56 26.11
CA SER A 78 -21.03 -7.60 26.60
C SER A 78 -21.98 -8.36 25.66
N GLY A 79 -21.48 -9.02 24.62
CA GLY A 79 -22.27 -9.84 23.68
C GLY A 79 -22.95 -9.06 22.56
N ASN A 80 -22.59 -7.79 22.32
CA ASN A 80 -23.18 -7.00 21.24
C ASN A 80 -22.60 -7.39 19.87
N GLN A 81 -23.42 -8.00 19.02
CA GLN A 81 -23.01 -8.44 17.67
C GLN A 81 -22.66 -7.28 16.72
N ALA A 82 -23.31 -6.12 16.84
CA ALA A 82 -22.99 -4.95 16.01
C ALA A 82 -21.59 -4.40 16.33
N ALA A 83 -21.11 -4.58 17.56
CA ALA A 83 -19.76 -4.22 17.94
C ALA A 83 -18.70 -5.05 17.21
N GLU A 84 -19.01 -6.30 16.85
CA GLU A 84 -18.08 -7.13 16.07
C GLU A 84 -17.83 -6.56 14.67
N TYR A 85 -18.89 -6.05 14.04
CA TYR A 85 -18.81 -5.39 12.74
C TYR A 85 -18.09 -4.05 12.83
N ASN A 86 -18.38 -3.26 13.86
CA ASN A 86 -17.67 -1.99 14.08
C ASN A 86 -16.17 -2.21 14.30
N LEU A 87 -15.78 -3.23 15.07
CA LEU A 87 -14.38 -3.61 15.27
C LEU A 87 -13.74 -4.14 14.00
N LEU A 88 -14.47 -4.91 13.19
CA LEU A 88 -14.02 -5.32 11.87
C LEU A 88 -13.66 -4.09 11.00
N LEU A 89 -14.54 -3.08 10.98
CA LEU A 89 -14.30 -1.85 10.22
C LEU A 89 -13.09 -1.08 10.76
N LEU A 90 -12.94 -0.99 12.09
CA LEU A 90 -11.77 -0.39 12.73
C LEU A 90 -10.46 -1.13 12.41
N HIS A 91 -10.46 -2.47 12.32
CA HIS A 91 -9.28 -3.23 11.88
C HIS A 91 -8.98 -3.01 10.39
N SER A 92 -9.99 -2.80 9.55
CA SER A 92 -9.82 -2.56 8.11
C SER A 92 -9.30 -1.16 7.78
N LEU A 93 -9.43 -0.21 8.71
CA LEU A 93 -9.12 1.20 8.50
C LEU A 93 -7.61 1.47 8.60
N PRO A 94 -6.92 1.98 7.56
CA PRO A 94 -5.46 2.13 7.55
C PRO A 94 -4.88 3.09 8.59
N ASN A 95 -5.61 4.14 8.98
CA ASN A 95 -5.19 5.09 10.01
C ASN A 95 -5.61 4.66 11.43
N SER A 96 -6.22 3.48 11.59
CA SER A 96 -6.58 2.96 12.89
C SER A 96 -5.35 2.46 13.64
N PRO A 97 -5.20 2.75 14.95
CA PRO A 97 -4.13 2.18 15.78
C PRO A 97 -4.14 0.65 15.83
N ILE A 98 -5.30 0.02 15.62
CA ILE A 98 -5.47 -1.43 15.58
C ILE A 98 -5.54 -1.97 14.15
N HIS A 99 -5.09 -1.20 13.15
CA HIS A 99 -5.15 -1.61 11.76
C HIS A 99 -4.47 -2.96 11.57
N ASN A 100 -5.25 -3.93 11.10
CA ASN A 100 -4.74 -5.25 10.77
C ASN A 100 -5.64 -5.88 9.70
N PRO A 101 -5.23 -5.86 8.42
CA PRO A 101 -6.05 -6.37 7.33
C PRO A 101 -6.25 -7.89 7.38
N TYR A 102 -5.35 -8.65 8.02
CA TYR A 102 -5.55 -10.10 8.23
C TYR A 102 -6.67 -10.36 9.23
N ILE A 103 -6.66 -9.69 10.38
CA ILE A 103 -7.73 -9.81 11.40
C ILE A 103 -9.05 -9.34 10.81
N ALA A 104 -9.06 -8.23 10.07
CA ALA A 104 -10.25 -7.76 9.39
C ALA A 104 -10.79 -8.83 8.41
N LYS A 105 -9.93 -9.41 7.58
CA LYS A 105 -10.34 -10.44 6.62
C LYS A 105 -10.86 -11.71 7.30
N GLU A 106 -10.22 -12.12 8.38
CA GLU A 106 -10.63 -13.27 9.18
C GLU A 106 -12.01 -13.04 9.78
N LYS A 107 -12.22 -11.91 10.47
CA LYS A 107 -13.51 -11.52 11.04
C LYS A 107 -14.59 -11.45 9.95
N LEU A 108 -14.28 -10.88 8.79
CA LEU A 108 -15.22 -10.77 7.68
C LEU A 108 -15.61 -12.13 7.09
N ASN A 109 -14.68 -13.09 7.05
CA ASN A 109 -14.98 -14.46 6.58
C ASN A 109 -15.87 -15.25 7.55
N LYS A 110 -15.82 -14.94 8.85
CA LYS A 110 -16.69 -15.57 9.84
C LYS A 110 -18.15 -15.10 9.72
N GLN A 111 -18.38 -13.98 9.05
CA GLN A 111 -19.73 -13.46 8.82
C GLN A 111 -20.35 -14.16 7.61
N THR A 112 -21.14 -15.20 7.87
CA THR A 112 -21.68 -16.11 6.85
C THR A 112 -23.09 -15.75 6.38
N SER A 113 -23.75 -14.76 6.99
CA SER A 113 -25.15 -14.43 6.68
C SER A 113 -25.35 -12.99 6.19
N PRO A 114 -25.66 -12.80 4.89
CA PRO A 114 -25.98 -11.48 4.35
C PRO A 114 -27.35 -10.93 4.82
N GLN A 115 -28.11 -11.72 5.59
CA GLN A 115 -29.48 -11.39 6.03
C GLN A 115 -29.57 -10.16 6.93
N HIS A 116 -28.46 -9.70 7.53
CA HIS A 116 -28.42 -8.53 8.41
C HIS A 116 -28.06 -7.22 7.70
N PHE A 117 -27.79 -7.26 6.39
CA PHE A 117 -27.39 -6.07 5.64
C PHE A 117 -28.50 -5.59 4.72
N ASN A 118 -28.68 -4.27 4.65
CA ASN A 118 -29.35 -3.68 3.51
C ASN A 118 -28.47 -3.81 2.24
N VAL A 119 -29.05 -3.57 1.07
CA VAL A 119 -28.36 -3.74 -0.22
C VAL A 119 -27.08 -2.87 -0.32
N ALA A 120 -27.11 -1.66 0.23
CA ALA A 120 -25.98 -0.74 0.19
C ALA A 120 -24.82 -1.23 1.08
N ASP A 121 -25.13 -1.69 2.29
CA ASP A 121 -24.15 -2.27 3.21
C ASP A 121 -23.59 -3.58 2.67
N LEU A 122 -24.41 -4.40 2.03
CA LEU A 122 -23.92 -5.62 1.38
C LEU A 122 -22.92 -5.28 0.27
N ALA A 123 -23.23 -4.32 -0.60
CA ALA A 123 -22.32 -3.87 -1.64
C ALA A 123 -21.02 -3.31 -1.06
N PHE A 124 -21.12 -2.50 0.01
CA PHE A 124 -19.97 -1.97 0.73
C PHE A 124 -19.10 -3.08 1.33
N ILE A 125 -19.70 -4.07 1.98
CA ILE A 125 -18.98 -5.19 2.60
C ILE A 125 -18.31 -6.09 1.56
N VAL A 126 -18.97 -6.35 0.43
CA VAL A 126 -18.37 -7.10 -0.69
C VAL A 126 -17.18 -6.32 -1.26
N MET A 127 -17.33 -5.03 -1.50
CA MET A 127 -16.23 -4.17 -1.94
C MET A 127 -15.08 -4.19 -0.93
N LEU A 128 -15.37 -4.06 0.38
CA LEU A 128 -14.37 -4.11 1.43
C LEU A 128 -13.61 -5.45 1.43
N LYS A 129 -14.32 -6.57 1.22
CA LYS A 129 -13.72 -7.90 1.08
C LYS A 129 -12.72 -7.96 -0.06
N ASP A 130 -13.08 -7.40 -1.22
CA ASP A 130 -12.23 -7.38 -2.40
C ASP A 130 -11.00 -6.49 -2.19
N GLN A 131 -11.18 -5.32 -1.58
CA GLN A 131 -10.07 -4.43 -1.22
C GLN A 131 -9.10 -5.08 -0.22
N LEU A 132 -9.61 -5.75 0.83
CA LEU A 132 -8.79 -6.49 1.77
C LEU A 132 -8.03 -7.63 1.09
N ASN A 133 -8.68 -8.38 0.19
CA ASN A 133 -8.01 -9.43 -0.59
C ASN A 133 -6.84 -8.88 -1.43
N GLN A 134 -7.06 -7.76 -2.12
CA GLN A 134 -6.03 -7.10 -2.91
C GLN A 134 -4.86 -6.63 -2.03
N GLN A 135 -5.16 -6.01 -0.89
CA GLN A 135 -4.14 -5.57 0.06
C GLN A 135 -3.31 -6.74 0.58
N LEU A 136 -3.94 -7.86 0.95
CA LEU A 136 -3.25 -9.07 1.40
C LEU A 136 -2.37 -9.69 0.31
N LEU A 137 -2.85 -9.71 -0.94
CA LEU A 137 -2.06 -10.18 -2.07
C LEU A 137 -0.80 -9.32 -2.27
N ILE A 138 -0.94 -8.00 -2.20
CA ILE A 138 0.19 -7.07 -2.30
C ILE A 138 1.19 -7.31 -1.17
N LEU A 139 0.71 -7.42 0.07
CA LEU A 139 1.55 -7.66 1.23
C LEU A 139 2.34 -8.97 1.12
N ASN A 140 1.70 -10.05 0.69
CA ASN A 140 2.38 -11.34 0.48
C ASN A 140 3.46 -11.23 -0.61
N ARG A 141 3.19 -10.54 -1.72
CA ARG A 141 4.19 -10.30 -2.78
C ARG A 141 5.39 -9.50 -2.27
N LEU A 142 5.17 -8.53 -1.38
CA LEU A 142 6.25 -7.76 -0.76
C LEU A 142 7.10 -8.65 0.15
N ILE A 143 6.46 -9.45 1.00
CA ILE A 143 7.15 -10.40 1.89
C ILE A 143 8.00 -11.38 1.07
N ASP A 144 7.46 -11.94 -0.02
CA ASP A 144 8.19 -12.89 -0.86
C ASP A 144 9.37 -12.21 -1.57
N LYS A 145 9.17 -10.99 -2.07
CA LYS A 145 10.24 -10.19 -2.68
C LYS A 145 11.37 -9.88 -1.69
N ASP A 146 11.04 -9.52 -0.46
CA ASP A 146 12.04 -9.23 0.58
C ASP A 146 12.84 -10.47 0.97
N LYS A 147 12.20 -11.65 1.02
CA LYS A 147 12.89 -12.93 1.23
C LYS A 147 13.88 -13.22 0.10
N THR A 148 13.43 -13.15 -1.15
CA THR A 148 14.29 -13.38 -2.32
C THR A 148 15.45 -12.39 -2.38
N ASN A 149 15.22 -11.13 -2.03
CA ASN A 149 16.27 -10.11 -1.98
C ASN A 149 17.31 -10.43 -0.90
N THR A 150 16.86 -10.82 0.29
CA THR A 150 17.74 -11.23 1.40
C THR A 150 18.58 -12.45 1.04
N GLU A 151 17.99 -13.44 0.39
CA GLU A 151 18.72 -14.63 -0.11
C GLU A 151 19.75 -14.25 -1.19
N SER A 152 19.38 -13.38 -2.12
CA SER A 152 20.28 -12.88 -3.16
C SER A 152 21.46 -12.11 -2.58
N GLN A 153 21.23 -11.27 -1.56
CA GLN A 153 22.31 -10.56 -0.86
C GLN A 153 23.28 -11.53 -0.19
N LYS A 154 22.79 -12.57 0.50
CA LYS A 154 23.66 -13.60 1.08
C LYS A 154 24.48 -14.34 0.03
N GLN A 155 23.90 -14.65 -1.12
CA GLN A 155 24.63 -15.29 -2.22
C GLN A 155 25.71 -14.37 -2.79
N LEU A 156 25.43 -13.08 -2.95
CA LEU A 156 26.40 -12.09 -3.39
C LEU A 156 27.58 -11.97 -2.40
N GLU A 157 27.31 -11.96 -1.10
CA GLU A 157 28.38 -11.96 -0.07
C GLU A 157 29.27 -13.21 -0.18
N VAL A 158 28.69 -14.39 -0.36
CA VAL A 158 29.45 -15.64 -0.54
C VAL A 158 30.29 -15.60 -1.83
N GLN A 159 29.73 -15.11 -2.94
CA GLN A 159 30.46 -14.97 -4.20
C GLN A 159 31.61 -13.97 -4.06
N GLN A 160 31.39 -12.85 -3.39
CA GLN A 160 32.41 -11.83 -3.13
C GLN A 160 33.58 -12.41 -2.33
N GLN A 161 33.30 -13.17 -1.26
CA GLN A 161 34.34 -13.86 -0.49
C GLN A 161 35.11 -14.88 -1.34
N SER A 162 34.42 -15.60 -2.23
CA SER A 162 35.07 -16.55 -3.13
C SER A 162 35.99 -15.86 -4.14
N ILE A 163 35.57 -14.72 -4.70
CA ILE A 163 36.38 -13.89 -5.60
C ILE A 163 37.64 -13.42 -4.88
N GLU A 164 37.52 -12.89 -3.66
CA GLU A 164 38.67 -12.43 -2.87
C GLU A 164 39.68 -13.56 -2.60
N GLN A 165 39.20 -14.77 -2.28
CA GLN A 165 40.05 -15.94 -2.10
C GLN A 165 40.78 -16.34 -3.39
N LEU A 166 40.08 -16.31 -4.53
CA LEU A 166 40.66 -16.62 -5.84
C LEU A 166 41.71 -15.57 -6.26
N GLU A 167 41.46 -14.30 -5.98
CA GLU A 167 42.43 -13.22 -6.22
C GLU A 167 43.70 -13.41 -5.39
N GLN A 168 43.56 -13.76 -4.11
CA GLN A 168 44.71 -14.05 -3.24
C GLN A 168 45.53 -15.24 -3.75
N ARG A 169 44.86 -16.32 -4.17
CA ARG A 169 45.54 -17.49 -4.77
C ARG A 169 46.27 -17.11 -6.05
N THR A 170 45.63 -16.32 -6.90
CA THR A 170 46.22 -15.86 -8.17
C THR A 170 47.49 -15.03 -7.92
N LYS A 171 47.44 -14.08 -6.96
CA LYS A 171 48.62 -13.30 -6.55
C LYS A 171 49.76 -14.19 -6.05
N LYS A 172 49.45 -15.20 -5.22
CA LYS A 172 50.45 -16.15 -4.72
C LYS A 172 51.09 -16.97 -5.84
N LEU A 173 50.28 -17.48 -6.77
CA LEU A 173 50.79 -18.23 -7.93
C LEU A 173 51.67 -17.35 -8.83
N GLN A 174 51.27 -16.10 -9.06
CA GLN A 174 52.07 -15.15 -9.83
C GLN A 174 53.43 -14.89 -9.17
N GLN A 175 53.47 -14.73 -7.84
CA GLN A 175 54.74 -14.62 -7.10
C GLN A 175 55.62 -15.87 -7.26
N GLN A 176 55.03 -17.06 -7.19
CA GLN A 176 55.76 -18.32 -7.40
C GLN A 176 56.32 -18.43 -8.82
N ILE A 177 55.56 -18.03 -9.84
CA ILE A 177 56.04 -18.01 -11.24
C ILE A 177 57.23 -17.05 -11.39
N ILE A 178 57.17 -15.86 -10.78
CA ILE A 178 58.27 -14.89 -10.81
C ILE A 178 59.51 -15.47 -10.12
N GLN A 179 59.34 -16.12 -8.98
CA GLN A 179 60.45 -16.78 -8.28
C GLN A 179 61.10 -17.87 -9.13
N LEU A 180 60.29 -18.76 -9.73
CA LEU A 180 60.78 -19.81 -10.61
C LEU A 180 61.55 -19.24 -11.81
N LYS A 181 61.02 -18.17 -12.44
CA LYS A 181 61.69 -17.49 -13.55
C LYS A 181 63.04 -16.88 -13.15
N ASN A 182 63.14 -16.34 -11.94
CA ASN A 182 64.40 -15.79 -11.42
C ASN A 182 65.42 -16.90 -11.14
N ILE A 183 64.98 -18.03 -10.60
CA ILE A 183 65.82 -19.22 -10.39
C ILE A 183 66.34 -19.73 -11.73
N GLU A 184 65.46 -19.88 -12.74
CA GLU A 184 65.84 -20.31 -14.09
C GLU A 184 66.91 -19.41 -14.70
N ARG A 185 66.74 -18.08 -14.61
CA ARG A 185 67.75 -17.12 -15.09
C ARG A 185 69.08 -17.27 -14.34
N SER A 186 69.05 -17.39 -13.02
CA SER A 186 70.27 -17.56 -12.22
C SER A 186 71.01 -18.86 -12.55
N ILE A 187 70.29 -19.95 -12.80
CA ILE A 187 70.90 -21.21 -13.27
C ILE A 187 71.50 -21.02 -14.66
N ASN A 188 70.82 -20.34 -15.58
CA ASN A 188 71.33 -20.11 -16.93
C ASN A 188 72.55 -19.17 -16.96
N ASP A 189 72.62 -18.19 -16.06
CA ASP A 189 73.76 -17.26 -15.94
C ASP A 189 74.97 -17.90 -15.23
N HIS A 190 74.75 -18.94 -14.42
CA HIS A 190 75.81 -19.69 -13.71
C HIS A 190 76.12 -21.06 -14.34
N GLY A 191 75.33 -21.50 -15.31
CA GLY A 191 75.55 -22.69 -16.11
C GLY A 191 76.51 -22.37 -17.25
N THR A 192 77.75 -22.84 -17.15
CA THR A 192 78.72 -22.85 -18.24
C THR A 192 78.12 -23.45 -19.52
N PRO A 193 78.32 -22.84 -20.71
CA PRO A 193 78.01 -23.50 -21.97
C PRO A 193 78.97 -24.69 -22.13
N LEU A 194 78.41 -25.89 -22.22
CA LEU A 194 79.09 -27.07 -22.75
C LEU A 194 78.84 -27.16 -24.25
#